data_AF-A0A5N1J3V4-F1
#
_entry.id   AF-A0A5N1J3V4-F1
#
_cell.length_a   1.000
_cell.length_b   1.000
_cell.length_c   1.000
_cell.angle_alpha   90.00
_cell.angle_beta   90.00
_cell.angle_gamma   90.00
#
_symmetry.space_group_name_H-M   'P 1'
#
loop_
_entity.id
_entity.type
_entity.pdbx_description
1 polymer ?
#
loop_
_entity_poly.entity_id
_entity_poly.type
_entity_poly.pdbx_seq_one_letter_code
_entity_poly.pdbx_strand_id
1 'polypeptide(L)'
;MGGAPNQAYKIRASCWDGIGKTELKSIQGLTVVKPGRDHQLKWRVLDDMEVGLVGDSITFTLAASEYTPPIGGWNDKTLTPEDQKAFLIMDLTSQINAYLNEVYNTAKIFRGYSDGAFTGQSALRNLDEQRKLLNAAYNTLLKNRRTFELTIQRLWRDEAKTAVAETFFTTFLDKMHREHILPLNDDVLPKMYDYNTFGNKYYRNKQLLKKIQTRAQVLTDPLLAHEIETARKDAWNLYSVSLKQ
;
A
#
# COMPACT_ATOMS: atom_id res chain seq x y z
N MET A 1 -5.71 -6.37 21.01
CA MET A 1 -4.46 -5.73 20.54
C MET A 1 -4.75 -5.06 19.21
N GLY A 2 -4.45 -3.77 19.06
CA GLY A 2 -4.67 -3.04 17.80
C GLY A 2 -3.40 -3.03 16.96
N GLY A 3 -3.42 -3.64 15.78
CA GLY A 3 -2.37 -3.49 14.77
C GLY A 3 -2.60 -2.28 13.85
N ALA A 4 -1.60 -1.91 13.06
CA ALA A 4 -1.76 -0.97 11.96
C ALA A 4 -2.43 -1.66 10.74
N PRO A 5 -3.17 -0.95 9.86
CA PRO A 5 -3.93 -1.54 8.74
C PRO A 5 -3.13 -2.42 7.77
N ASN A 6 -1.80 -2.32 7.81
CA ASN A 6 -0.86 -3.03 6.94
C ASN A 6 -0.14 -4.18 7.65
N GLN A 7 -0.44 -4.42 8.93
CA GLN A 7 0.16 -5.48 9.71
C GLN A 7 -0.65 -6.75 9.60
N ALA A 8 0.05 -7.84 9.27
CA ALA A 8 -0.48 -9.19 9.35
C ALA A 8 0.19 -9.93 10.47
N TYR A 9 -0.59 -10.79 11.10
CA TYR A 9 -0.09 -11.73 12.08
C TYR A 9 -0.32 -13.14 11.58
N LYS A 10 0.73 -13.95 11.55
CA LYS A 10 0.61 -15.40 11.54
C LYS A 10 0.34 -15.85 12.96
N ILE A 11 -0.80 -16.51 13.18
CA ILE A 11 -1.13 -17.09 14.47
C ILE A 11 -0.72 -18.56 14.48
N ARG A 12 -0.02 -18.95 15.53
CA ARG A 12 0.27 -20.35 15.86
C ARG A 12 -0.45 -20.65 17.17
N ALA A 13 -1.24 -21.72 17.20
CA ALA A 13 -1.64 -22.32 18.46
C ALA A 13 -0.79 -23.56 18.74
N SER A 14 -0.71 -23.92 20.01
CA SER A 14 -0.13 -25.19 20.42
C SER A 14 -0.82 -25.71 21.66
N CYS A 15 -0.89 -27.04 21.78
CA CYS A 15 -1.39 -27.74 22.95
C CYS A 15 -0.18 -28.36 23.66
N TRP A 16 -0.14 -28.18 24.97
CA TRP A 16 0.71 -28.97 25.86
C TRP A 16 -0.19 -29.85 26.72
N ASP A 17 0.00 -31.16 26.64
CA ASP A 17 -0.80 -32.16 27.35
C ASP A 17 -0.04 -32.81 28.52
N GLY A 18 1.06 -32.22 28.97
CA GLY A 18 1.91 -32.76 30.04
C GLY A 18 3.03 -33.69 29.56
N ILE A 19 2.95 -34.24 28.34
CA ILE A 19 3.94 -35.17 27.78
C ILE A 19 4.66 -34.56 26.56
N GLY A 20 3.96 -33.74 25.77
CA GLY A 20 4.56 -33.12 24.59
C GLY A 20 3.82 -31.87 24.11
N LYS A 21 4.50 -31.11 23.24
CA LYS A 21 3.95 -29.94 22.55
C LYS A 21 3.48 -30.36 21.17
N THR A 22 2.20 -30.21 20.89
CA THR A 22 1.64 -30.38 19.54
C THR A 22 1.36 -29.01 18.95
N GLU A 23 1.99 -28.71 17.82
CA GLU A 23 1.69 -27.52 17.00
C GLU A 23 0.59 -27.84 15.98
N LEU A 24 -0.20 -26.83 15.64
CA LEU A 24 -1.32 -26.96 14.69
C LEU A 24 -0.89 -27.56 13.35
N LYS A 25 -1.59 -28.62 12.90
CA LYS A 25 -1.47 -29.18 11.54
C LYS A 25 -2.73 -28.88 10.70
N SER A 26 -3.92 -28.87 11.31
CA SER A 26 -5.23 -28.67 10.66
C SER A 26 -5.95 -27.48 11.27
N ILE A 27 -5.61 -26.28 10.80
CA ILE A 27 -6.47 -25.12 11.03
C ILE A 27 -7.48 -25.09 9.89
N GLN A 28 -8.77 -25.06 10.21
CA GLN A 28 -9.71 -24.35 9.35
C GLN A 28 -9.41 -22.86 9.50
N GLY A 29 -8.48 -22.33 8.69
CA GLY A 29 -8.11 -20.92 8.65
C GLY A 29 -6.66 -20.66 9.05
N LEU A 30 -5.76 -20.65 8.08
CA LEU A 30 -4.45 -20.01 8.22
C LEU A 30 -4.70 -18.50 8.30
N THR A 31 -5.16 -18.03 9.47
CA THR A 31 -5.81 -16.72 9.53
C THR A 31 -4.76 -15.65 9.71
N VAL A 32 -4.54 -14.89 8.64
CA VAL A 32 -3.91 -13.59 8.76
C VAL A 32 -4.89 -12.64 9.43
N VAL A 33 -4.59 -12.30 10.68
CA VAL A 33 -5.46 -11.42 11.48
C VAL A 33 -5.17 -9.96 11.16
N LYS A 34 -6.22 -9.24 10.77
CA LYS A 34 -6.20 -7.79 10.58
C LYS A 34 -6.48 -7.07 11.92
N PRO A 35 -6.09 -5.80 12.05
CA PRO A 35 -6.55 -4.96 13.15
C PRO A 35 -8.05 -4.68 13.06
N GLY A 36 -8.72 -4.63 14.21
CA GLY A 36 -10.10 -4.13 14.33
C GLY A 36 -11.21 -5.13 13.99
N ARG A 37 -10.88 -6.42 13.80
CA ARG A 37 -11.85 -7.51 13.75
C ARG A 37 -11.61 -8.50 14.88
N ASP A 38 -12.70 -9.00 15.46
CA ASP A 38 -12.67 -10.22 16.26
C ASP A 38 -12.53 -11.41 15.32
N HIS A 39 -11.30 -11.90 15.15
CA HIS A 39 -11.06 -13.15 14.44
C HIS A 39 -11.29 -14.31 15.41
N GLN A 40 -12.40 -15.03 15.24
CA GLN A 40 -12.63 -16.29 15.95
C GLN A 40 -11.83 -17.41 15.28
N LEU A 41 -10.79 -17.88 15.97
CA LEU A 41 -10.08 -19.10 15.61
C LEU A 41 -10.82 -20.29 16.23
N LYS A 42 -11.34 -21.19 15.39
CA LYS A 42 -11.90 -22.47 15.84
C LYS A 42 -10.87 -23.56 15.60
N TRP A 43 -10.40 -24.17 16.66
CA TRP A 43 -9.44 -25.27 16.60
C TRP A 43 -10.07 -26.55 17.14
N ARG A 44 -10.06 -27.59 16.31
CA ARG A 44 -10.42 -28.95 16.71
C ARG A 44 -9.15 -29.69 17.12
N VAL A 45 -8.78 -29.52 18.38
CA VAL A 45 -7.55 -30.07 18.97
C VAL A 45 -7.39 -31.56 18.70
N LEU A 46 -8.47 -32.33 18.78
CA LEU A 46 -8.47 -33.78 18.60
C LEU A 46 -8.20 -34.22 17.16
N ASP A 47 -8.38 -33.35 16.16
CA ASP A 47 -8.08 -33.67 14.76
C ASP A 47 -6.56 -33.61 14.48
N ASP A 48 -5.80 -32.90 15.33
CA ASP A 48 -4.35 -32.71 15.21
C ASP A 48 -3.52 -33.64 16.13
N MET A 49 -4.18 -34.38 17.02
CA MET A 49 -3.54 -35.28 17.96
C MET A 49 -3.81 -36.75 17.58
N GLU A 50 -2.76 -37.44 17.11
CA GLU A 50 -2.83 -38.87 16.74
C GLU A 50 -3.16 -39.78 17.93
N VAL A 51 -2.82 -39.32 19.14
CA VAL A 51 -3.09 -39.98 20.41
C VAL A 51 -3.81 -38.94 21.26
N GLY A 52 -4.99 -39.26 21.80
CA GLY A 52 -5.84 -38.30 22.52
C GLY A 52 -5.12 -37.58 23.67
N LEU A 53 -5.75 -36.54 24.25
CA LEU A 53 -5.19 -35.75 25.35
C LEU A 53 -5.02 -36.63 26.61
N VAL A 54 -3.78 -36.87 27.07
CA VAL A 54 -3.48 -37.86 28.13
C VAL A 54 -3.23 -37.23 29.51
N GLY A 55 -2.85 -35.96 29.61
CA GLY A 55 -2.44 -35.37 30.90
C GLY A 55 -3.52 -34.67 31.72
N ASP A 56 -3.27 -34.59 33.02
CA ASP A 56 -4.13 -33.96 34.03
C ASP A 56 -4.18 -32.42 33.94
N SER A 57 -3.29 -31.82 33.13
CA SER A 57 -3.27 -30.38 32.85
C SER A 57 -2.99 -30.13 31.38
N ILE A 58 -3.95 -29.47 30.71
CA ILE A 58 -3.85 -29.15 29.29
C ILE A 58 -3.71 -27.64 29.15
N THR A 59 -2.63 -27.19 28.52
CA THR A 59 -2.38 -25.76 28.27
C THR A 59 -2.50 -25.45 26.79
N PHE A 60 -3.32 -24.45 26.46
CA PHE A 60 -3.46 -23.92 25.12
C PHE A 60 -2.71 -22.59 25.00
N THR A 61 -1.77 -22.51 24.07
CA THR A 61 -1.00 -21.30 23.82
C THR A 61 -1.35 -20.76 22.44
N LEU A 62 -1.62 -19.45 22.35
CA LEU A 62 -1.78 -18.71 21.10
C LEU A 62 -0.62 -17.72 20.99
N ALA A 63 0.17 -17.82 19.93
CA ALA A 63 1.25 -16.92 19.61
C ALA A 63 0.97 -16.23 18.28
N ALA A 64 1.02 -14.89 18.26
CA ALA A 64 0.91 -14.09 17.05
C ALA A 64 2.31 -13.54 16.70
N SER A 65 2.77 -13.80 15.48
CA SER A 65 4.01 -13.23 14.95
C SER A 65 3.71 -12.39 13.73
N GLU A 66 4.32 -11.21 13.61
CA GLU A 66 4.21 -10.39 12.40
C GLU A 66 4.62 -11.20 11.17
N TYR A 67 3.83 -11.07 10.10
CA TYR A 67 3.97 -11.86 8.89
C TYR A 67 3.93 -10.96 7.65
N THR A 68 4.91 -11.12 6.78
CA THR A 68 4.94 -10.48 5.47
C THR A 68 4.54 -11.51 4.42
N PRO A 69 3.30 -11.48 3.90
CA PRO A 69 2.92 -12.40 2.84
C PRO A 69 3.73 -12.16 1.57
N PRO A 70 4.01 -13.23 0.79
CA PRO A 70 4.62 -13.07 -0.52
C PRO A 70 3.67 -12.30 -1.45
N ILE A 71 4.25 -11.44 -2.30
CA ILE A 71 3.52 -10.73 -3.35
C ILE A 71 2.79 -11.76 -4.23
N GLY A 72 1.50 -11.54 -4.50
CA GLY A 72 0.70 -12.50 -5.27
C GLY A 72 0.21 -13.74 -4.50
N GLY A 73 0.46 -13.84 -3.19
CA GLY A 73 0.02 -14.98 -2.37
C GLY A 73 -1.50 -15.23 -2.35
N TRP A 74 -2.30 -14.22 -2.71
CA TRP A 74 -3.76 -14.31 -2.89
C TRP A 74 -4.20 -15.20 -4.07
N ASN A 75 -3.27 -15.61 -4.95
CA ASN A 75 -3.54 -16.58 -6.01
C ASN A 75 -3.39 -18.05 -5.60
N ASP A 76 -2.92 -18.31 -4.37
CA ASP A 76 -2.74 -19.68 -3.91
C ASP A 76 -4.10 -20.36 -3.72
N LYS A 77 -4.38 -21.37 -4.55
CA LYS A 77 -5.62 -22.13 -4.56
C LYS A 77 -5.79 -23.06 -3.37
N THR A 78 -4.73 -23.28 -2.59
CA THR A 78 -4.79 -24.08 -1.35
C THR A 78 -5.41 -23.31 -0.19
N LEU A 79 -5.51 -21.98 -0.32
CA LEU A 79 -6.11 -21.10 0.66
C LEU A 79 -7.63 -21.04 0.57
N THR A 80 -8.27 -20.75 1.70
CA THR A 80 -9.71 -20.45 1.72
C THR A 80 -9.99 -19.14 0.96
N PRO A 81 -11.22 -18.94 0.42
CA PRO A 81 -11.59 -17.67 -0.21
C PRO A 81 -11.38 -16.46 0.71
N GLU A 82 -11.59 -16.62 2.01
CA GLU A 82 -11.41 -15.59 3.03
C GLU A 82 -9.94 -15.21 3.21
N ASP A 83 -9.04 -16.19 3.21
CA ASP A 83 -7.60 -15.97 3.27
C ASP A 83 -7.08 -15.31 1.97
N GLN A 84 -7.59 -15.73 0.81
CA GLN A 84 -7.29 -15.08 -0.48
C GLN A 84 -7.73 -13.61 -0.51
N LYS A 85 -8.94 -13.30 -0.02
CA LYS A 85 -9.44 -11.93 0.13
C LYS A 85 -8.53 -11.11 1.06
N ALA A 86 -8.07 -11.69 2.16
CA ALA A 86 -7.19 -11.01 3.11
C ALA A 86 -5.83 -10.67 2.47
N PHE A 87 -5.20 -11.63 1.79
CA PHE A 87 -3.93 -11.40 1.09
C PHE A 87 -4.06 -10.39 -0.05
N LEU A 88 -5.17 -10.41 -0.79
CA LEU A 88 -5.40 -9.46 -1.88
C LEU A 88 -5.45 -8.04 -1.35
N ILE A 89 -6.23 -7.84 -0.27
CA ILE A 89 -6.35 -6.53 0.37
C ILE A 89 -4.99 -6.05 0.86
N MET A 90 -4.23 -6.89 1.53
CA MET A 90 -2.91 -6.51 2.03
C MET A 90 -1.94 -6.08 0.93
N ASP A 91 -1.83 -6.89 -0.12
CA ASP A 91 -0.94 -6.61 -1.25
C ASP A 91 -1.36 -5.30 -1.94
N LEU A 92 -2.67 -5.12 -2.15
CA LEU A 92 -3.25 -3.90 -2.70
C LEU A 92 -2.98 -2.68 -1.80
N THR A 93 -3.22 -2.78 -0.49
CA THR A 93 -2.95 -1.72 0.49
C THR A 93 -1.48 -1.35 0.53
N SER A 94 -0.59 -2.34 0.51
CA SER A 94 0.85 -2.12 0.52
C SER A 94 1.29 -1.35 -0.73
N GLN A 95 0.86 -1.79 -1.92
CA GLN A 95 1.21 -1.15 -3.19
C GLN A 95 0.62 0.26 -3.33
N ILE A 96 -0.63 0.47 -2.90
CA ILE A 96 -1.24 1.80 -2.88
C ILE A 96 -0.50 2.74 -1.92
N ASN A 97 -0.22 2.29 -0.70
CA ASN A 97 0.49 3.12 0.28
C ASN A 97 1.90 3.44 -0.18
N ALA A 98 2.61 2.48 -0.78
CA ALA A 98 3.92 2.72 -1.37
C ALA A 98 3.84 3.83 -2.43
N TYR A 99 2.90 3.72 -3.38
CA TYR A 99 2.71 4.76 -4.40
C TYR A 99 2.35 6.12 -3.79
N LEU A 100 1.36 6.19 -2.89
CA LEU A 100 0.92 7.45 -2.26
C LEU A 100 2.03 8.10 -1.41
N ASN A 101 2.88 7.29 -0.77
CA ASN A 101 4.07 7.80 -0.07
C ASN A 101 5.08 8.39 -1.05
N GLU A 102 5.32 7.76 -2.20
CA GLU A 102 6.19 8.32 -3.22
C GLU A 102 5.60 9.60 -3.84
N VAL A 103 4.28 9.70 -4.01
CA VAL A 103 3.60 10.93 -4.44
C VAL A 103 3.84 12.04 -3.40
N TYR A 104 3.65 11.74 -2.11
CA TYR A 104 3.88 12.69 -1.03
C TYR A 104 5.33 13.19 -1.00
N ASN A 105 6.29 12.25 -1.08
CA ASN A 105 7.72 12.57 -1.10
C ASN A 105 8.06 13.45 -2.32
N THR A 106 7.55 13.11 -3.50
CA THR A 106 7.72 13.90 -4.73
C THR A 106 7.17 15.31 -4.54
N ALA A 107 5.93 15.44 -4.07
CA ALA A 107 5.31 16.74 -3.86
C ALA A 107 6.08 17.59 -2.85
N LYS A 108 6.54 17.00 -1.74
CA LYS A 108 7.36 17.67 -0.73
C LYS A 108 8.70 18.14 -1.29
N ILE A 109 9.38 17.32 -2.08
CA ILE A 109 10.67 17.66 -2.68
C ILE A 109 10.50 18.82 -3.68
N PHE A 110 9.52 18.73 -4.60
CA PHE A 110 9.22 19.81 -5.55
C PHE A 110 8.81 21.11 -4.84
N ARG A 111 8.00 21.02 -3.77
CA ARG A 111 7.61 22.20 -2.98
C ARG A 111 8.80 22.81 -2.24
N GLY A 112 9.65 22.01 -1.61
CA GLY A 112 10.86 22.49 -0.95
C GLY A 112 11.83 23.20 -1.90
N TYR A 113 11.94 22.73 -3.15
CA TYR A 113 12.73 23.40 -4.19
C TYR A 113 12.01 24.57 -4.87
N SER A 114 10.70 24.75 -4.66
CA SER A 114 10.02 25.99 -5.04
C SER A 114 10.32 27.12 -4.05
N ASP A 115 10.60 26.82 -2.79
CA ASP A 115 10.87 27.81 -1.75
C ASP A 115 12.35 28.25 -1.69
N GLY A 116 13.28 27.40 -2.16
CA GLY A 116 14.71 27.73 -2.35
C GLY A 116 15.06 27.91 -3.84
N ALA A 117 15.93 28.86 -4.19
CA ALA A 117 16.41 28.98 -5.57
C ALA A 117 17.25 27.75 -5.94
N PHE A 118 16.68 26.79 -6.69
CA PHE A 118 17.28 25.52 -7.18
C PHE A 118 18.77 25.36 -6.85
N THR A 119 19.06 24.90 -5.64
CA THR A 119 20.39 25.02 -5.03
C THR A 119 21.32 23.93 -5.55
N GLY A 120 21.72 24.02 -6.82
CA GLY A 120 22.78 23.22 -7.43
C GLY A 120 22.36 21.88 -8.04
N GLN A 121 23.29 21.28 -8.78
CA GLN A 121 23.09 20.04 -9.55
C GLN A 121 22.69 18.83 -8.68
N SER A 122 23.07 18.81 -7.40
CA SER A 122 22.70 17.75 -6.45
C SER A 122 21.19 17.73 -6.16
N ALA A 123 20.54 18.89 -6.06
CA ALA A 123 19.10 18.98 -5.85
C ALA A 123 18.31 18.41 -7.04
N LEU A 124 18.76 18.69 -8.26
CA LEU A 124 18.16 18.14 -9.49
C LEU A 124 18.37 16.62 -9.59
N ARG A 125 19.53 16.11 -9.18
CA ARG A 125 19.78 14.67 -9.11
C ARG A 125 18.81 13.96 -8.16
N ASN A 126 18.54 14.56 -7.00
CA ASN A 126 17.57 14.02 -6.05
C ASN A 126 16.14 13.96 -6.64
N LEU A 127 15.74 14.98 -7.41
CA LEU A 127 14.45 14.95 -8.13
C LEU A 127 14.39 13.81 -9.15
N ASP A 128 15.48 13.54 -9.87
CA ASP A 128 15.54 12.43 -10.83
C ASP A 128 15.49 11.06 -10.16
N GLU A 129 16.20 10.90 -9.04
CA GLU A 129 16.13 9.69 -8.22
C GLU A 129 14.70 9.47 -7.70
N GLN A 130 14.07 10.52 -7.17
CA GLN A 130 12.69 10.48 -6.70
C GLN A 130 11.70 10.13 -7.83
N ARG A 131 11.88 10.71 -9.03
CA ARG A 131 11.09 10.37 -10.21
C ARG A 131 11.17 8.88 -10.55
N LYS A 132 12.35 8.28 -10.46
CA LYS A 132 12.54 6.84 -10.71
C LYS A 132 11.79 5.99 -9.67
N LEU A 133 11.87 6.34 -8.38
CA LEU A 133 11.16 5.64 -7.31
C LEU A 133 9.65 5.72 -7.50
N LEU A 134 9.12 6.91 -7.77
CA LEU A 134 7.70 7.14 -8.02
C LEU A 134 7.20 6.34 -9.23
N ASN A 135 7.92 6.39 -10.35
CA ASN A 135 7.56 5.66 -11.56
C ASN A 135 7.61 4.14 -11.34
N ALA A 136 8.59 3.64 -10.57
CA ALA A 136 8.65 2.22 -10.22
C ALA A 136 7.45 1.79 -9.36
N ALA A 137 7.07 2.60 -8.37
CA ALA A 137 5.89 2.34 -7.54
C ALA A 137 4.59 2.36 -8.37
N TYR A 138 4.43 3.37 -9.24
CA TYR A 138 3.27 3.47 -10.12
C TYR A 138 3.18 2.31 -11.12
N ASN A 139 4.30 1.94 -11.75
CA ASN A 139 4.35 0.82 -12.71
C ASN A 139 4.03 -0.52 -12.03
N THR A 140 4.47 -0.71 -10.78
CA THR A 140 4.13 -1.91 -10.00
C THR A 140 2.62 -2.00 -9.78
N LEU A 141 2.01 -0.88 -9.37
CA LEU A 141 0.57 -0.76 -9.15
C LEU A 141 -0.22 -1.01 -10.45
N LEU A 142 0.21 -0.40 -11.56
CA LEU A 142 -0.42 -0.56 -12.88
C LEU A 142 -0.32 -1.99 -13.40
N LYS A 143 0.85 -2.63 -13.29
CA LYS A 143 1.06 -4.02 -13.73
C LYS A 143 0.08 -4.98 -13.04
N ASN A 144 -0.23 -4.71 -11.77
CA ASN A 144 -1.12 -5.55 -10.98
C ASN A 144 -2.58 -5.10 -11.02
N ARG A 145 -2.88 -3.89 -11.51
CA ARG A 145 -4.23 -3.29 -11.54
C ARG A 145 -5.29 -4.22 -12.10
N ARG A 146 -5.13 -4.68 -13.35
CA ARG A 146 -6.14 -5.52 -14.00
C ARG A 146 -6.35 -6.81 -13.23
N THR A 147 -5.27 -7.35 -12.69
CA THR A 147 -5.30 -8.56 -11.89
C THR A 147 -6.02 -8.33 -10.56
N PHE A 148 -5.83 -7.18 -9.91
CA PHE A 148 -6.59 -6.78 -8.73
C PHE A 148 -8.08 -6.66 -9.04
N GLU A 149 -8.45 -5.90 -10.08
CA GLU A 149 -9.85 -5.72 -10.51
C GLU A 149 -10.56 -7.06 -10.75
N LEU A 150 -9.95 -7.94 -11.56
CA LEU A 150 -10.50 -9.27 -11.86
C LEU A 150 -10.60 -10.16 -10.62
N THR A 151 -9.63 -10.06 -9.71
CA THR A 151 -9.63 -10.88 -8.49
C THR A 151 -10.66 -10.38 -7.48
N ILE A 152 -10.86 -9.06 -7.37
CA ILE A 152 -11.95 -8.47 -6.58
C ILE A 152 -13.29 -8.97 -7.10
N GLN A 153 -13.51 -8.89 -8.43
CA GLN A 153 -14.73 -9.41 -9.05
C GLN A 153 -14.94 -10.90 -8.77
N ARG A 154 -13.88 -11.72 -8.89
CA ARG A 154 -13.93 -13.17 -8.66
C ARG A 154 -14.27 -13.53 -7.20
N LEU A 155 -13.62 -12.86 -6.24
CA LEU A 155 -13.69 -13.21 -4.82
C LEU A 155 -14.92 -12.64 -4.12
N TRP A 156 -15.37 -11.43 -4.50
CA TRP A 156 -16.53 -10.79 -3.88
C TRP A 156 -17.84 -11.05 -4.61
N ARG A 157 -17.81 -11.29 -5.93
CA ARG A 157 -19.02 -11.47 -6.77
C ARG A 157 -20.07 -10.37 -6.53
N ASP A 158 -19.59 -9.14 -6.35
CA ASP A 158 -20.40 -7.98 -6.00
C ASP A 158 -20.02 -6.82 -6.93
N GLU A 159 -20.97 -6.43 -7.80
CA GLU A 159 -20.78 -5.40 -8.81
C GLU A 159 -20.48 -4.03 -8.19
N ALA A 160 -21.08 -3.71 -7.04
CA ALA A 160 -20.82 -2.45 -6.35
C ALA A 160 -19.36 -2.40 -5.86
N LYS A 161 -18.83 -3.52 -5.35
CA LYS A 161 -17.43 -3.59 -4.90
C LYS A 161 -16.44 -3.54 -6.06
N THR A 162 -16.77 -4.16 -7.18
CA THR A 162 -15.98 -4.05 -8.42
C THR A 162 -15.97 -2.61 -8.93
N ALA A 163 -17.12 -1.92 -8.94
CA ALA A 163 -17.23 -0.53 -9.38
C ALA A 163 -16.44 0.44 -8.49
N VAL A 164 -16.43 0.23 -7.16
CA VAL A 164 -15.60 1.03 -6.23
C VAL A 164 -14.11 0.83 -6.52
N ALA A 165 -13.68 -0.40 -6.78
CA ALA A 165 -12.29 -0.69 -7.15
C ALA A 165 -11.88 -0.03 -8.47
N GLU A 166 -12.73 -0.16 -9.50
CA GLU A 166 -12.50 0.47 -10.81
C GLU A 166 -12.44 2.00 -10.69
N THR A 167 -13.37 2.60 -9.95
CA THR A 167 -13.40 4.05 -9.69
C THR A 167 -12.12 4.49 -8.98
N PHE A 168 -11.65 3.75 -7.98
CA PHE A 168 -10.41 4.09 -7.27
C PHE A 168 -9.18 4.11 -8.21
N PHE A 169 -9.01 3.08 -9.05
CA PHE A 169 -7.88 3.03 -9.98
C PHE A 169 -7.97 4.11 -11.07
N THR A 170 -9.13 4.27 -11.70
CA THR A 170 -9.34 5.22 -12.82
C THR A 170 -9.39 6.68 -12.38
N THR A 171 -10.10 6.96 -11.28
CA THR A 171 -10.50 8.32 -10.92
C THR A 171 -9.52 8.94 -9.93
N PHE A 172 -8.89 8.15 -9.06
CA PHE A 172 -7.94 8.69 -8.09
C PHE A 172 -6.50 8.47 -8.51
N LEU A 173 -6.08 7.24 -8.75
CA LEU A 173 -4.68 6.95 -9.02
C LEU A 173 -4.22 7.51 -10.37
N ASP A 174 -4.97 7.24 -11.45
CA ASP A 174 -4.62 7.73 -12.78
C ASP A 174 -4.77 9.25 -12.88
N LYS A 175 -5.81 9.83 -12.26
CA LYS A 175 -5.99 11.29 -12.23
C LYS A 175 -4.83 11.97 -11.50
N MET A 176 -4.48 11.49 -10.31
CA MET A 176 -3.37 12.03 -9.52
C MET A 176 -2.05 11.96 -10.30
N HIS A 177 -1.79 10.82 -10.96
CA HIS A 177 -0.61 10.66 -11.79
C HIS A 177 -0.62 11.64 -12.97
N ARG A 178 -1.73 11.70 -13.72
CA ARG A 178 -1.85 12.49 -14.95
C ARG A 178 -1.86 14.00 -14.70
N GLU A 179 -2.55 14.45 -13.66
CA GLU A 179 -2.82 15.88 -13.44
C GLU A 179 -1.75 16.56 -12.59
N HIS A 180 -1.03 15.80 -11.78
CA HIS A 180 0.00 16.35 -10.89
C HIS A 180 1.39 15.81 -11.20
N ILE A 181 1.57 14.49 -11.25
CA ILE A 181 2.90 13.88 -11.38
C ILE A 181 3.49 14.07 -12.77
N LEU A 182 2.75 13.77 -13.84
CA LEU A 182 3.26 13.92 -15.21
C LEU A 182 3.68 15.37 -15.49
N PRO A 183 2.88 16.41 -15.17
CA PRO A 183 3.32 17.80 -15.36
C PRO A 183 4.56 18.17 -14.54
N LEU A 184 4.73 17.62 -13.33
CA LEU A 184 5.95 17.83 -12.55
C LEU A 184 7.18 17.25 -13.25
N ASN A 185 7.05 16.03 -13.79
CA ASN A 185 8.13 15.30 -14.45
C ASN A 185 8.46 15.82 -15.86
N ASP A 186 7.46 16.19 -16.63
CA ASP A 186 7.59 16.44 -18.08
C ASP A 186 7.65 17.93 -18.41
N ASP A 187 7.18 18.80 -17.52
CA ASP A 187 7.20 20.25 -17.72
C ASP A 187 8.08 20.97 -16.69
N VAL A 188 7.83 20.75 -15.39
CA VAL A 188 8.53 21.51 -14.33
C VAL A 188 9.99 21.10 -14.22
N LEU A 189 10.28 19.80 -14.11
CA LEU A 189 11.64 19.30 -13.93
C LEU A 189 12.59 19.69 -15.08
N PRO A 190 12.23 19.56 -16.37
CA PRO A 190 13.08 20.04 -17.47
C PRO A 190 13.34 21.54 -17.40
N LYS A 191 12.32 22.35 -17.07
CA LYS A 191 12.51 23.81 -16.90
C LYS A 191 13.42 24.16 -15.72
N MET A 192 13.39 23.36 -14.64
CA MET A 192 14.34 23.51 -13.53
C MET A 192 15.78 23.20 -13.98
N TYR A 193 15.97 22.16 -14.80
CA TYR A 193 17.26 21.84 -15.43
C TYR A 193 17.75 22.98 -16.32
N ASP A 194 16.92 23.43 -17.26
CA ASP A 194 17.29 24.50 -18.19
C ASP A 194 17.66 25.79 -17.46
N TYR A 195 16.89 26.16 -16.43
CA TYR A 195 17.17 27.33 -15.61
C TYR A 195 18.52 27.22 -14.88
N ASN A 196 18.87 26.04 -14.38
CA ASN A 196 20.14 25.82 -13.66
C ASN A 196 21.34 25.71 -14.60
N THR A 197 21.17 25.12 -15.79
CA THR A 197 22.24 24.90 -16.78
C THR A 197 22.52 26.14 -17.63
N PHE A 198 21.48 26.80 -18.15
CA PHE A 198 21.61 27.91 -19.11
C PHE A 198 21.33 29.28 -18.50
N GLY A 199 20.98 29.33 -17.22
CA GLY A 199 20.84 30.57 -16.45
C GLY A 199 22.19 31.26 -16.27
N ASN A 200 22.67 31.92 -17.32
CA ASN A 200 23.88 32.73 -17.28
C ASN A 200 23.80 33.72 -16.10
N LYS A 201 24.91 34.05 -15.44
CA LYS A 201 24.92 34.87 -14.19
C LYS A 201 24.17 36.21 -14.35
N TYR A 202 24.08 36.72 -15.58
CA TYR A 202 23.38 37.94 -15.97
C TYR A 202 21.90 37.76 -16.39
N TYR A 203 21.45 36.52 -16.63
CA TYR A 203 20.14 36.16 -17.19
C TYR A 203 19.32 35.23 -16.27
N ARG A 204 19.54 35.24 -14.95
CA ARG A 204 18.58 34.67 -13.98
C ARG A 204 17.28 35.47 -14.04
N ASN A 205 16.44 35.14 -15.02
CA ASN A 205 15.16 35.78 -15.23
C ASN A 205 14.24 35.42 -14.06
N LYS A 206 14.12 36.34 -13.10
CA LYS A 206 13.26 36.21 -11.92
C LYS A 206 11.82 35.83 -12.30
N GLN A 207 11.34 36.24 -13.48
CA GLN A 207 10.00 35.87 -13.96
C GLN A 207 9.93 34.41 -14.36
N LEU A 208 10.97 33.85 -15.00
CA LEU A 208 11.03 32.44 -15.34
C LEU A 208 11.09 31.57 -14.08
N LEU A 209 11.96 31.94 -13.13
CA LEU A 209 12.03 31.28 -11.82
C LEU A 209 10.66 31.28 -11.13
N LYS A 210 10.00 32.46 -11.06
CA LYS A 210 8.68 32.58 -10.46
C LYS A 210 7.62 31.76 -11.18
N LYS A 211 7.66 31.64 -12.51
CA LYS A 211 6.76 30.77 -13.29
C LYS A 211 6.96 29.30 -12.94
N ILE A 212 8.20 28.84 -12.85
CA ILE A 212 8.52 27.44 -12.47
C ILE A 212 8.03 27.17 -11.04
N GLN A 213 8.34 28.07 -10.09
CA GLN A 213 7.91 27.95 -8.69
C GLN A 213 6.39 27.93 -8.56
N THR A 214 5.69 28.86 -9.23
CA THR A 214 4.23 28.93 -9.20
C THR A 214 3.62 27.66 -9.79
N ARG A 215 4.17 27.15 -10.90
CA ARG A 215 3.67 25.92 -11.51
C ARG A 215 3.88 24.70 -10.60
N ALA A 216 5.07 24.56 -10.01
CA ALA A 216 5.36 23.51 -9.05
C ALA A 216 4.41 23.57 -7.85
N GLN A 217 4.17 24.78 -7.32
CA GLN A 217 3.26 25.00 -6.21
C GLN A 217 1.82 24.61 -6.56
N VAL A 218 1.28 25.07 -7.70
CA VAL A 218 -0.08 24.72 -8.15
C VAL A 218 -0.27 23.21 -8.29
N LEU A 219 0.77 22.48 -8.69
CA LEU A 219 0.72 21.02 -8.84
C LEU A 219 0.89 20.28 -7.51
N THR A 220 1.64 20.82 -6.56
CA THR A 220 1.98 20.14 -5.30
C THR A 220 1.06 20.49 -4.13
N ASP A 221 0.53 21.72 -4.07
CA ASP A 221 -0.34 22.17 -2.97
C ASP A 221 -1.61 21.29 -2.84
N PRO A 222 -2.33 20.92 -3.93
CA PRO A 222 -3.49 20.01 -3.82
C PRO A 222 -3.11 18.62 -3.29
N LEU A 223 -1.98 18.08 -3.74
CA LEU A 223 -1.45 16.79 -3.29
C LEU A 223 -1.18 16.79 -1.78
N LEU A 224 -0.50 17.83 -1.29
CA LEU A 224 -0.12 17.95 0.12
C LEU A 224 -1.30 18.34 1.02
N ALA A 225 -2.30 19.04 0.50
CA ALA A 225 -3.43 19.51 1.28
C ALA A 225 -4.55 18.48 1.44
N HIS A 226 -4.93 17.77 0.38
CA HIS A 226 -6.14 16.92 0.43
C HIS A 226 -6.18 15.71 -0.51
N GLU A 227 -5.58 15.75 -1.70
CA GLU A 227 -5.74 14.69 -2.71
C GLU A 227 -5.17 13.34 -2.21
N ILE A 228 -3.99 13.34 -1.58
CA ILE A 228 -3.37 12.10 -1.04
C ILE A 228 -4.21 11.53 0.11
N GLU A 229 -4.71 12.38 1.00
CA GLU A 229 -5.51 11.93 2.14
C GLU A 229 -6.89 11.41 1.69
N THR A 230 -7.48 12.04 0.67
CA THR A 230 -8.71 11.55 0.04
C THR A 230 -8.49 10.18 -0.59
N ALA A 231 -7.40 10.02 -1.36
CA ALA A 231 -7.02 8.72 -1.93
C ALA A 231 -6.76 7.66 -0.84
N ARG A 232 -6.17 8.02 0.30
CA ARG A 232 -6.00 7.09 1.43
C ARG A 232 -7.34 6.67 2.04
N LYS A 233 -8.28 7.59 2.20
CA LYS A 233 -9.63 7.29 2.71
C LYS A 233 -10.42 6.41 1.74
N ASP A 234 -10.33 6.66 0.44
CA ASP A 234 -11.01 5.83 -0.56
C ASP A 234 -10.34 4.47 -0.74
N ALA A 235 -9.02 4.39 -0.64
CA ALA A 235 -8.32 3.13 -0.50
C ALA A 235 -8.83 2.37 0.73
N TRP A 236 -9.00 3.06 1.86
CA TRP A 236 -9.58 2.47 3.07
C TRP A 236 -11.01 1.94 2.85
N ASN A 237 -11.84 2.61 2.04
CA ASN A 237 -13.17 2.14 1.67
C ASN A 237 -13.14 0.81 0.90
N LEU A 238 -12.13 0.57 0.06
CA LEU A 238 -11.91 -0.75 -0.56
C LEU A 238 -11.74 -1.84 0.50
N TYR A 239 -11.12 -1.50 1.62
CA TYR A 239 -10.79 -2.45 2.69
C TYR A 239 -11.91 -2.55 3.72
N SER A 240 -12.61 -1.46 4.05
CA SER A 240 -13.61 -1.42 5.13
C SER A 240 -14.98 -1.94 4.71
N VAL A 241 -15.33 -1.91 3.42
CA VAL A 241 -16.55 -2.57 2.89
C VAL A 241 -16.36 -4.10 2.81
N SER A 242 -15.12 -4.58 2.85
CA SER A 242 -14.81 -6.00 3.08
C SER A 242 -14.92 -6.41 4.56
N LEU A 243 -14.89 -5.40 5.46
CA LEU A 243 -15.07 -5.27 6.93
C LEU A 243 -16.36 -5.77 7.59
N LYS A 244 -17.49 -5.45 6.96
CA LYS A 244 -18.83 -5.64 7.52
C LYS A 244 -19.47 -6.90 6.93
N GLN A 245 -19.18 -8.04 7.54
CA GLN A 245 -19.90 -9.31 7.51
C GLN A 245 -19.53 -10.04 8.80
#